data_AF-X1SE81-F1
#
_entry.id   AF-X1SE81-F1
#
_cell.length_a   1.000
_cell.length_b   1.000
_cell.length_c   1.000
_cell.angle_alpha   90.00
_cell.angle_beta   90.00
_cell.angle_gamma   90.00
#
_symmetry.space_group_name_H-M   'P 1'
#
loop_
_entity.id
_entity.type
_entity.pdbx_description
1 polymer ?
#
loop_
_entity_poly.entity_id
_entity_poly.type
_entity_poly.pdbx_seq_one_letter_code
_entity_poly.pdbx_strand_id
1 'polypeptide(L)'
;MNISLMIMEVITGPEIIALVALMGCNVALSIIAAITKGEFSFRNLGDFVGTRVMPLLAYMVVALLSHVLDGWTPAAVAIYAGLVALYGAGIAAAVKSLTGVSIPNIFTEKRR
;
A
#
# COMPACT_ATOMS: atom_id res chain seq x y z
N MET A 1 21.36 19.80 -6.25
CA MET A 1 20.36 19.14 -7.12
C MET A 1 19.20 20.09 -7.34
N ASN A 2 18.65 20.21 -8.56
CA ASN A 2 17.43 20.99 -8.78
C ASN A 2 16.26 20.27 -8.09
N ILE A 3 15.47 20.98 -7.27
CA ILE A 3 14.34 20.41 -6.53
C ILE A 3 13.35 19.69 -7.45
N SER A 4 13.13 20.21 -8.66
CA SER A 4 12.25 19.57 -9.64
C SER A 4 12.79 18.22 -10.14
N LEU A 5 14.12 18.09 -10.30
CA LEU A 5 14.76 16.83 -10.71
C LEU A 5 14.72 15.82 -9.58
N MET A 6 14.99 16.25 -8.34
CA MET A 6 14.88 15.39 -7.14
C MET A 6 13.48 14.82 -6.97
N ILE A 7 12.45 15.66 -7.11
CA ILE A 7 11.05 15.21 -7.00
C ILE A 7 10.73 14.19 -8.09
N MET A 8 11.18 14.42 -9.33
CA MET A 8 10.98 13.48 -10.42
C MET A 8 11.66 12.14 -10.16
N GLU A 9 12.91 12.14 -9.67
CA GLU A 9 13.65 10.91 -9.34
C GLU A 9 12.95 10.11 -8.24
N VAL A 10 12.44 10.77 -7.20
CA VAL A 10 11.71 10.09 -6.11
C VAL A 10 10.38 9.54 -6.58
N ILE A 11 9.57 10.33 -7.31
CA ILE A 11 8.24 9.91 -7.79
C ILE A 11 8.34 8.78 -8.81
N THR A 12 9.33 8.83 -9.70
CA THR A 12 9.55 7.79 -10.70
C THR A 12 10.49 6.68 -10.21
N GLY A 13 10.86 6.73 -8.93
CA GLY A 13 11.69 5.72 -8.30
C GLY A 13 11.02 4.33 -8.26
N PRO A 14 11.82 3.25 -8.26
CA PRO A 14 11.30 1.88 -8.29
C PRO A 14 10.39 1.56 -7.10
N GLU A 15 10.64 2.16 -5.94
CA GLU A 15 9.85 1.97 -4.72
C GLU A 15 8.44 2.52 -4.86
N ILE A 16 8.28 3.74 -5.38
CA ILE A 16 6.97 4.36 -5.60
C ILE A 16 6.19 3.59 -6.67
N ILE A 17 6.86 3.20 -7.76
CA ILE A 17 6.24 2.39 -8.81
C ILE A 17 5.72 1.06 -8.24
N ALA A 18 6.53 0.37 -7.44
CA ALA A 18 6.12 -0.89 -6.79
C ALA A 18 4.93 -0.70 -5.85
N LEU A 19 4.93 0.36 -5.04
CA LEU A 19 3.82 0.67 -4.12
C LEU A 19 2.54 1.04 -4.86
N VAL A 20 2.63 1.82 -5.94
CA VAL A 20 1.47 2.16 -6.78
C VAL A 20 0.90 0.91 -7.43
N ALA A 21 1.76 0.01 -7.94
CA ALA A 21 1.31 -1.26 -8.50
C ALA A 21 0.61 -2.13 -7.45
N LEU A 22 1.20 -2.28 -6.25
CA LEU A 22 0.59 -3.02 -5.14
C LEU A 22 -0.74 -2.41 -4.69
N MET A 23 -0.81 -1.08 -4.58
CA MET A 23 -2.03 -0.36 -4.27
C MET A 23 -3.10 -0.62 -5.33
N GLY A 24 -2.74 -0.53 -6.62
CA GLY A 24 -3.63 -0.81 -7.74
C GLY A 24 -4.19 -2.23 -7.70
N CYS A 25 -3.33 -3.23 -7.49
CA CYS A 25 -3.74 -4.64 -7.33
C CYS A 25 -4.68 -4.82 -6.13
N ASN A 26 -4.35 -4.23 -4.99
CA ASN A 26 -5.19 -4.28 -3.80
C ASN A 26 -6.58 -3.69 -4.09
N VAL A 27 -6.64 -2.53 -4.74
CA VAL A 27 -7.90 -1.86 -5.12
C VAL A 27 -8.72 -2.72 -6.05
N ALA A 28 -8.13 -3.16 -7.16
CA ALA A 28 -8.82 -3.97 -8.15
C ALA A 28 -9.42 -5.25 -7.53
N LEU A 29 -8.62 -6.00 -6.76
CA LEU A 29 -9.07 -7.25 -6.14
C LEU A 29 -10.14 -7.01 -5.07
N SER A 30 -10.03 -5.93 -4.30
CA SER A 30 -11.04 -5.60 -3.29
C SER A 30 -12.39 -5.23 -3.93
N ILE A 31 -12.37 -4.48 -5.03
CA ILE A 31 -13.57 -4.14 -5.80
C ILE A 31 -14.20 -5.42 -6.37
N ILE A 32 -13.39 -6.28 -7.00
CA ILE A 32 -13.86 -7.56 -7.54
C ILE A 32 -14.49 -8.40 -6.43
N ALA A 33 -13.83 -8.55 -5.28
CA ALA A 33 -14.36 -9.29 -4.13
C ALA A 33 -15.70 -8.73 -3.63
N ALA A 34 -15.83 -7.42 -3.52
CA ALA A 34 -17.06 -6.76 -3.07
C ALA A 34 -18.22 -6.94 -4.08
N ILE A 35 -17.94 -6.83 -5.39
CA ILE A 35 -18.93 -7.08 -6.44
C ILE A 35 -19.41 -8.54 -6.39
N THR A 36 -18.47 -9.48 -6.28
CA THR A 36 -18.78 -10.92 -6.28
C THR A 36 -19.65 -11.33 -5.09
N LYS A 37 -19.54 -10.61 -3.97
CA LYS A 37 -20.35 -10.83 -2.75
C LYS A 37 -21.64 -10.01 -2.70
N GLY A 38 -21.89 -9.14 -3.68
CA GLY A 38 -23.06 -8.25 -3.69
C GLY A 38 -23.01 -7.12 -2.65
N GLU A 39 -21.84 -6.86 -2.05
CA GLU A 39 -21.63 -5.86 -0.99
C GLU A 39 -21.09 -4.53 -1.55
N PHE A 40 -21.00 -4.39 -2.87
CA PHE A 40 -20.36 -3.23 -3.48
C PHE A 40 -21.17 -1.95 -3.26
N SER A 41 -20.58 -1.00 -2.55
CA SER A 41 -21.12 0.35 -2.36
C SER A 41 -20.10 1.38 -2.82
N PHE A 42 -20.48 2.19 -3.82
CA PHE A 42 -19.68 3.34 -4.28
C PHE A 42 -19.42 4.35 -3.14
N ARG A 43 -20.22 4.35 -2.07
CA ARG A 43 -19.98 5.22 -0.90
C ARG A 43 -18.69 4.84 -0.16
N ASN A 44 -18.24 3.59 -0.27
CA ASN A 44 -16.98 3.14 0.32
C ASN A 44 -15.76 3.63 -0.48
N LEU A 45 -15.91 4.18 -1.70
CA LEU A 45 -14.80 4.77 -2.48
C LEU A 45 -14.10 5.92 -1.75
N GLY A 46 -14.82 6.69 -0.94
CA GLY A 46 -14.20 7.70 -0.06
C GLY A 46 -13.22 7.07 0.94
N ASP A 47 -13.64 5.99 1.61
CA ASP A 47 -12.78 5.23 2.53
C ASP A 47 -11.63 4.54 1.79
N PHE A 48 -11.82 4.16 0.52
CA PHE A 48 -10.76 3.60 -0.32
C PHE A 48 -9.62 4.61 -0.55
N VAL A 49 -9.93 5.88 -0.82
CA VAL A 49 -8.90 6.92 -1.00
C VAL A 49 -8.19 7.17 0.34
N GLY A 50 -8.93 7.31 1.44
CA GLY A 50 -8.36 7.57 2.76
C GLY A 50 -7.42 6.47 3.26
N THR A 51 -7.80 5.19 3.11
CA THR A 51 -7.05 4.06 3.67
C THR A 51 -5.92 3.57 2.78
N ARG A 52 -5.91 3.91 1.49
CA ARG A 52 -4.93 3.36 0.53
C ARG A 52 -4.05 4.42 -0.11
N VAL A 53 -4.59 5.60 -0.41
CA VAL A 53 -3.84 6.68 -1.08
C VAL A 53 -3.11 7.56 -0.08
N MET A 54 -3.72 7.92 1.05
CA MET A 54 -3.04 8.77 2.06
C MET A 54 -1.77 8.16 2.63
N PRO A 55 -1.69 6.84 2.92
CA PRO A 55 -0.44 6.24 3.35
C PRO A 55 0.68 6.35 2.30
N LEU A 56 0.36 6.25 1.00
CA LEU A 56 1.32 6.45 -0.09
C LEU A 56 1.82 7.89 -0.15
N LEU A 57 0.92 8.87 -0.01
CA LEU A 57 1.29 10.29 0.00
C LEU A 57 2.18 10.62 1.21
N ALA A 58 1.89 10.04 2.38
CA ALA A 58 2.75 10.18 3.55
C ALA A 58 4.15 9.60 3.30
N TYR A 59 4.24 8.44 2.65
CA TYR A 59 5.53 7.87 2.25
C TYR A 59 6.29 8.77 1.27
N MET A 60 5.62 9.37 0.28
CA MET A 60 6.27 10.29 -0.65
C MET A 60 6.96 11.46 0.06
N VAL A 61 6.33 12.04 1.08
CA VAL A 61 6.94 13.11 1.89
C VAL A 61 8.20 12.60 2.60
N VAL A 62 8.14 11.42 3.20
CA VAL A 62 9.29 10.85 3.93
C VAL A 62 10.41 10.43 2.98
N ALA A 63 10.08 9.92 1.79
CA ALA A 63 11.06 9.59 0.74
C ALA A 63 11.75 10.84 0.18
N LEU A 64 11.04 11.97 0.08
CA LEU A 64 11.66 13.25 -0.25
C LEU A 64 12.56 13.74 0.88
N LEU A 65 12.14 13.61 2.14
CA LEU A 65 12.95 13.99 3.30
C LEU A 65 14.23 13.16 3.41
N SER A 66 14.21 11.87 3.07
CA SER A 66 15.40 11.01 3.08
C SER A 66 16.47 11.38 2.05
N HIS A 67 16.10 12.14 1.00
CA HIS A 67 17.05 12.67 0.02
C HIS A 67 17.71 13.98 0.46
N VAL A 68 17.12 14.70 1.41
CA VAL A 68 17.56 16.04 1.84
C VAL A 68 18.17 16.02 3.23
N LEU A 69 17.73 15.11 4.10
CA LEU A 69 18.14 15.03 5.49
C LEU A 69 18.78 13.68 5.79
N ASP A 70 20.06 13.71 6.15
CA ASP A 70 20.79 12.54 6.61
C ASP A 70 20.11 11.96 7.87
N GLY A 71 19.82 10.66 7.85
CA GLY A 71 19.17 9.94 8.95
C GLY A 71 17.67 9.64 8.75
N TRP A 72 17.05 10.13 7.68
CA TRP A 72 15.66 9.79 7.34
C TRP A 72 15.52 8.52 6.48
N THR A 73 16.61 7.97 5.95
CA THR A 73 16.60 6.71 5.18
C THR A 73 15.99 5.53 5.95
N PRO A 74 16.32 5.27 7.23
CA PRO A 74 15.68 4.19 7.98
C PRO A 74 14.17 4.37 8.14
N ALA A 75 13.70 5.62 8.28
CA ALA A 75 12.28 5.93 8.37
C ALA A 75 11.57 5.65 7.03
N ALA A 76 12.17 6.04 5.90
CA ALA A 76 11.65 5.71 4.58
C ALA A 76 11.52 4.20 4.38
N VAL A 77 12.57 3.42 4.70
CA VAL A 77 12.54 1.96 4.59
C VAL A 77 11.46 1.34 5.48
N ALA A 78 11.32 1.79 6.72
CA ALA A 78 10.31 1.28 7.64
C ALA A 78 8.88 1.54 7.14
N ILE A 79 8.60 2.73 6.63
CA ILE A 79 7.29 3.08 6.07
C ILE A 79 7.04 2.29 4.78
N TYR A 80 8.03 2.16 3.90
CA TYR A 80 7.93 1.35 2.70
C TYR A 80 7.51 -0.10 3.04
N ALA A 81 8.22 -0.74 3.97
CA ALA A 81 7.90 -2.10 4.42
C ALA A 81 6.49 -2.19 5.02
N GLY A 82 6.08 -1.20 5.81
CA GLY A 82 4.73 -1.12 6.36
C GLY A 82 3.65 -1.01 5.27
N LEU A 83 3.89 -0.22 4.22
CA LEU A 83 2.96 -0.10 3.10
C LEU A 83 2.88 -1.37 2.27
N VAL A 84 4.00 -2.03 2.01
CA VAL A 84 4.02 -3.34 1.34
C VAL A 84 3.19 -4.35 2.14
N ALA A 85 3.35 -4.39 3.46
CA ALA A 85 2.58 -5.27 4.33
C ALA A 85 1.08 -4.92 4.33
N LEU A 86 0.74 -3.63 4.41
CA LEU A 86 -0.64 -3.14 4.36
C LEU A 86 -1.34 -3.54 3.06
N TYR A 87 -0.71 -3.27 1.91
CA TYR A 87 -1.28 -3.59 0.62
C TYR A 87 -1.32 -5.10 0.35
N GLY A 88 -0.26 -5.82 0.74
CA GLY A 88 -0.21 -7.27 0.67
C GLY A 88 -1.31 -7.94 1.52
N ALA A 89 -1.57 -7.45 2.73
CA ALA A 89 -2.63 -7.94 3.58
C ALA A 89 -4.03 -7.70 2.96
N GLY A 90 -4.25 -6.55 2.33
CA GLY A 90 -5.48 -6.26 1.60
C GLY A 90 -5.71 -7.21 0.42
N ILE A 91 -4.65 -7.47 -0.37
CA ILE A 91 -4.68 -8.44 -1.47
C ILE A 91 -5.01 -9.84 -0.94
N ALA A 92 -4.31 -10.29 0.10
CA ALA A 92 -4.54 -11.57 0.74
C ALA A 92 -6.00 -11.71 1.24
N ALA A 93 -6.53 -10.70 1.91
CA ALA A 93 -7.91 -10.69 2.36
C ALA A 93 -8.91 -10.79 1.20
N ALA A 94 -8.68 -10.06 0.10
CA ALA A 94 -9.52 -10.12 -1.09
C ALA A 94 -9.46 -11.50 -1.78
N VAL A 95 -8.27 -12.09 -1.90
CA VAL A 95 -8.09 -13.44 -2.47
C VAL A 95 -8.77 -14.51 -1.61
N LYS A 96 -8.59 -14.47 -0.29
CA LYS A 96 -9.29 -15.36 0.65
C LYS A 96 -10.81 -15.23 0.52
N SER A 97 -11.29 -13.99 0.40
CA SER A 97 -12.69 -13.68 0.19
C SER A 97 -13.27 -14.26 -1.10
N LEU A 98 -12.47 -14.32 -2.17
CA LEU A 98 -12.90 -14.81 -3.50
C LEU A 98 -12.80 -16.33 -3.66
N THR A 99 -11.75 -16.94 -3.11
CA THR A 99 -11.41 -18.34 -3.36
C THR A 99 -11.76 -19.28 -2.21
N GLY A 100 -12.06 -18.75 -1.03
CA GLY A 100 -12.22 -19.54 0.20
C GLY A 100 -10.91 -20.19 0.68
N VAL A 101 -9.78 -19.96 -0.01
CA VAL A 101 -8.48 -20.51 0.36
C VAL A 101 -8.08 -19.97 1.73
N SER A 102 -7.85 -20.88 2.67
CA SER A 102 -7.23 -20.57 3.95
C SER A 102 -5.80 -20.13 3.71
N ILE A 103 -5.58 -18.81 3.60
CA ILE A 103 -4.23 -18.26 3.70
C ILE A 103 -3.74 -18.62 5.11
N PRO A 104 -2.65 -19.39 5.25
CA PRO A 104 -2.15 -19.76 6.56
C PRO A 104 -1.99 -18.50 7.40
N ASN A 105 -2.45 -18.57 8.64
CA ASN A 105 -2.40 -17.48 9.61
C ASN A 105 -0.96 -17.31 10.11
N ILE A 106 -0.01 -16.99 9.23
CA ILE A 106 1.43 -16.92 9.56
C ILE A 106 1.72 -15.81 10.61
N PHE A 107 0.80 -14.85 10.78
CA PHE A 107 0.98 -13.70 11.69
C PHE A 107 -0.06 -13.59 12.82
N THR A 108 -1.04 -14.49 12.92
CA THR A 108 -2.12 -14.38 13.93
C THR A 108 -2.21 -15.56 14.90
N GLU A 109 -1.37 -16.59 14.74
CA GLU A 109 -1.13 -17.53 15.83
C GLU A 109 -0.35 -16.81 16.94
N LYS A 110 -1.08 -16.27 17.92
CA LYS A 110 -0.56 -16.18 19.28
C LYS A 110 -0.03 -17.57 19.63
N ARG A 111 1.29 -17.72 19.73
CA ARG A 111 1.89 -18.91 20.36
C ARG A 111 1.15 -19.12 21.68
N ARG A 112 0.39 -20.21 21.76
CA ARG A 112 -0.11 -20.73 23.05
C ARG A 112 1.06 -21.34 23.80
#